data_AF-A0A7Z9SKM1-F1
#
_entry.id   AF-A0A7Z9SKM1-F1
#
_cell.length_a   1.000
_cell.length_b   1.000
_cell.length_c   1.000
_cell.angle_alpha   90.00
_cell.angle_beta   90.00
_cell.angle_gamma   90.00
#
_symmetry.space_group_name_H-M   'P 1'
#
loop_
_entity.id
_entity.type
_entity.pdbx_description
1 polymer ?
#
loop_
_entity_poly.entity_id
_entity_poly.type
_entity_poly.pdbx_seq_one_letter_code
_entity_poly.pdbx_strand_id
1 'polypeptide(L)' 'TASANINPNTKQALAALQSLGFKAKEAEKMLAAISDDSLSTEELIRLALQNK' A
#
# COMPACT_ATOMS: atom_id res chain seq x y z
N THR A 1 -10.45 -21.49 2.90
CA THR A 1 -11.03 -20.23 3.42
C THR A 1 -10.30 -19.11 2.73
N ALA A 2 -11.01 -18.18 2.08
CA ALA A 2 -10.36 -17.07 1.38
C ALA A 2 -9.84 -16.07 2.42
N SER A 3 -8.65 -16.33 2.93
CA SER A 3 -7.87 -15.34 3.67
C SER A 3 -7.65 -14.20 2.69
N ALA A 4 -8.31 -13.07 2.91
CA ALA A 4 -7.84 -11.81 2.36
C ALA A 4 -6.42 -11.66 2.89
N ASN A 5 -5.46 -12.13 2.11
CA ASN A 5 -4.05 -11.94 2.38
C ASN A 5 -3.92 -10.42 2.27
N ILE A 6 -3.81 -9.77 3.42
CA ILE A 6 -3.58 -8.34 3.52
C ILE A 6 -2.15 -8.28 3.99
N ASN A 7 -1.26 -7.93 3.08
CA ASN A 7 0.16 -7.80 3.32
C ASN A 7 0.37 -7.02 4.61
N PRO A 8 1.05 -7.55 5.65
CA PRO A 8 1.25 -6.83 6.91
C PRO A 8 1.95 -5.48 6.71
N ASN A 9 2.67 -5.34 5.59
CA ASN A 9 3.40 -4.13 5.20
C ASN A 9 2.48 -3.01 4.67
N THR A 10 1.23 -3.30 4.27
CA THR A 10 0.30 -2.27 3.75
C THR A 10 0.03 -1.17 4.76
N LYS A 11 -0.09 -1.48 6.05
CA LYS A 11 -0.28 -0.47 7.10
C LYS A 11 0.91 0.47 7.23
N GLN A 12 2.13 -0.04 7.12
CA GLN A 12 3.34 0.77 7.17
C GLN A 12 3.48 1.61 5.90
N ALA A 13 3.18 1.04 4.74
CA ALA A 13 3.19 1.75 3.46
C ALA A 13 2.17 2.90 3.47
N LEU A 14 0.99 2.68 4.03
CA LEU A 14 -0.06 3.69 4.19
C LEU A 14 0.38 4.84 5.09
N ALA A 15 1.01 4.55 6.23
CA ALA A 15 1.54 5.59 7.13
C ALA A 15 2.68 6.40 6.47
N ALA A 16 3.51 5.75 5.66
CA ALA A 16 4.56 6.41 4.89
C ALA A 16 3.96 7.33 3.81
N LEU A 17 2.98 6.85 3.04
CA LEU A 17 2.26 7.65 2.05
C LEU A 17 1.57 8.86 2.70
N GLN A 18 0.94 8.68 3.87
CA GLN A 18 0.38 9.79 4.64
C GLN A 18 1.44 10.82 5.07
N SER A 19 2.61 10.35 5.51
CA SER A 19 3.73 11.23 5.89
C SER A 19 4.32 12.00 4.70
N LEU A 20 4.21 11.45 3.49
CA LEU A 20 4.56 12.12 2.24
C LEU A 20 3.52 13.16 1.79
N GLY A 21 2.38 13.25 2.48
CA GLY A 21 1.31 14.23 2.19
C GLY A 21 0.12 13.66 1.40
N PHE A 22 0.07 12.35 1.15
CA PHE A 22 -1.09 11.73 0.50
C PHE A 22 -2.24 11.59 1.49
N LYS A 23 -3.48 11.74 0.98
CA LYS A 23 -4.68 11.49 1.80
C LYS A 23 -4.81 10.00 2.08
N ALA A 24 -5.27 9.65 3.29
CA ALA A 24 -5.49 8.26 3.71
C ALA A 24 -6.24 7.44 2.66
N LYS A 25 -7.41 7.92 2.21
CA LYS A 25 -8.24 7.27 1.18
C LYS A 25 -7.52 7.07 -0.15
N GLU A 26 -6.64 7.99 -0.52
CA GLU A 26 -5.89 7.90 -1.78
C GLU A 26 -4.77 6.86 -1.67
N ALA A 27 -4.02 6.89 -0.56
CA ALA A 27 -3.02 5.89 -0.24
C ALA A 27 -3.63 4.48 -0.14
N GLU A 28 -4.79 4.34 0.51
CA GLU A 28 -5.54 3.08 0.58
C GLU A 28 -5.91 2.57 -0.81
N LYS A 29 -6.36 3.46 -1.70
CA LYS A 29 -6.76 3.10 -3.06
C LYS A 29 -5.54 2.68 -3.91
N MET A 30 -4.41 3.37 -3.76
CA MET A 30 -3.16 3.04 -4.43
C MET A 30 -2.61 1.69 -3.96
N LEU A 31 -2.68 1.42 -2.65
CA LEU A 31 -2.26 0.14 -2.08
C LEU A 31 -3.23 -1.01 -2.43
N ALA A 32 -4.53 -0.74 -2.47
CA ALA A 32 -5.54 -1.72 -2.87
C ALA A 32 -5.46 -2.12 -4.35
N ALA A 33 -4.85 -1.28 -5.19
CA ALA A 33 -4.54 -1.62 -6.58
C ALA A 33 -3.37 -2.62 -6.69
N ILE A 34 -2.62 -2.85 -5.61
CA ILE A 34 -1.48 -3.77 -5.57
C ILE A 34 -1.96 -5.10 -4.98
N SER A 35 -2.07 -6.11 -5.83
CA SER A 35 -2.55 -7.46 -5.45
C SER A 35 -1.45 -8.40 -4.94
N ASP A 36 -0.26 -7.88 -4.64
CA ASP A 36 0.88 -8.70 -4.23
C ASP A 36 1.19 -8.57 -2.74
N ASP A 37 0.97 -9.68 -2.04
CA ASP A 37 1.10 -9.76 -0.60
C ASP A 37 2.49 -10.12 -0.08
N SER A 38 3.45 -10.37 -0.96
CA SER A 38 4.84 -10.64 -0.58
C SER A 38 5.74 -9.40 -0.67
N LEU A 39 5.21 -8.28 -1.19
CA LEU A 39 5.97 -7.04 -1.31
C LEU A 39 6.37 -6.47 0.05
N SER A 40 7.57 -5.93 0.11
CA SER A 40 8.04 -5.16 1.26
C SER A 40 7.38 -3.78 1.30
N THR A 41 7.40 -3.14 2.47
CA THR A 41 6.85 -1.79 2.67
C THR A 41 7.35 -0.78 1.64
N GLU A 42 8.65 -0.76 1.34
CA GLU A 42 9.24 0.13 0.33
C GLU A 42 8.75 -0.15 -1.09
N GLU A 43 8.60 -1.42 -1.47
CA GLU A 43 8.10 -1.81 -2.79
C GLU A 43 6.62 -1.42 -2.95
N LEU A 44 5.80 -1.60 -1.91
CA LEU A 44 4.42 -1.12 -1.88
C LEU A 44 4.35 0.40 -2.08
N ILE A 45 5.21 1.16 -1.40
CA ILE A 45 5.25 2.63 -1.56
C ILE A 45 5.68 3.01 -2.98
N ARG A 46 6.72 2.37 -3.54
CA ARG A 46 7.15 2.62 -4.92
C ARG A 46 6.05 2.34 -5.94
N LEU A 47 5.41 1.18 -5.84
CA LEU A 47 4.35 0.76 -6.76
C LEU A 47 3.12 1.66 -6.64
N ALA A 48 2.76 2.05 -5.41
CA ALA A 48 1.71 3.03 -5.17
C ALA A 48 2.01 4.34 -5.91
N LEU A 49 3.22 4.90 -5.74
CA LEU A 49 3.63 6.16 -6.38
C LEU A 49 3.73 6.07 -7.91
N GLN A 50 4.07 4.89 -8.45
CA GLN A 50 4.11 4.66 -9.90
C GLN A 50 2.71 4.58 -10.54
N ASN A 51 1.68 4.15 -9.80
CA ASN A 51 0.31 3.97 -10.30
C ASN A 51 -0.55 5.26 -10.24
N LYS A 52 0.04 6.43 -10.57
CA LYS A 52 -0.63 7.73 -10.42
C LYS A 52 -1.68 8.05 -11.50
#